data_AF-A0A7R9Y328-F1
#
_entry.id   AF-A0A7R9Y328-F1
#
_cell.length_a   1.000
_cell.length_b   1.000
_cell.length_c   1.000
_cell.angle_alpha   90.00
_cell.angle_beta   90.00
_cell.angle_gamma   90.00
#
_symmetry.space_group_name_H-M   'P 1'
#
loop_
_entity.id
_entity.type
_entity.pdbx_description
1 polymer ?
#
loop_
_entity_poly.entity_id
_entity_poly.type
_entity_poly.pdbx_seq_one_letter_code
_entity_poly.pdbx_strand_id
1 'polypeptide(L)'
;RVELYGDGTRFARYNDPAKLLETRVGRCGEWANCFCLCARALGFRVRHVHDWTDHVWAEVYSEARGGRWLHVDACENCVDEPLLYERGWGKRLSYVIALSTDGATDVSRRYVRPNTWEEVLGRRTHLMEPILQGMLRGLTARSRRRMSEAERARLALEDEREQEELALRLSGDFDAKQHEQQQGRPLPGRTTGSAEWRRARGELGSCDPEEGERE
;
A
#
# COMPACT_ATOMS: atom_id res chain seq x y z
N ARG A 1 7.65 1.26 -21.16
CA ARG A 1 6.43 1.74 -21.88
C ARG A 1 6.61 3.23 -22.16
N VAL A 2 6.14 3.76 -23.28
CA VAL A 2 6.22 5.22 -23.57
C VAL A 2 4.80 5.74 -23.71
N GLU A 3 4.49 6.82 -23.01
CA GLU A 3 3.26 7.58 -23.14
C GLU A 3 3.51 8.81 -24.03
N LEU A 4 2.49 9.19 -24.80
CA LEU A 4 2.54 10.36 -25.68
C LEU A 4 1.53 11.39 -25.17
N TYR A 5 1.99 12.62 -24.99
CA TYR A 5 1.13 13.75 -24.70
C TYR A 5 0.64 14.40 -26.00
N GLY A 6 -0.44 15.19 -25.90
CA GLY A 6 -1.11 15.80 -27.06
C GLY A 6 -0.24 16.78 -27.86
N ASP A 7 0.87 17.26 -27.27
CA ASP A 7 1.89 18.10 -27.88
C ASP A 7 3.03 17.31 -28.56
N GLY A 8 2.96 15.96 -28.54
CA GLY A 8 4.00 15.08 -29.07
C GLY A 8 5.12 14.75 -28.07
N THR A 9 5.08 15.29 -26.86
CA THR A 9 6.05 14.98 -25.80
C THR A 9 5.96 13.50 -25.42
N ARG A 10 7.13 12.84 -25.34
CA ARG A 10 7.26 11.42 -24.96
C ARG A 10 7.60 11.28 -23.48
N PHE A 11 6.86 10.43 -22.79
CA PHE A 11 7.13 10.09 -21.39
C PHE A 11 7.40 8.60 -21.23
N ALA A 12 8.67 8.25 -21.05
CA ALA A 12 9.07 6.87 -20.81
C ALA A 12 8.75 6.47 -19.36
N ARG A 13 7.89 5.47 -19.20
CA ARG A 13 7.61 4.77 -17.95
C ARG A 13 8.71 3.74 -17.69
N TYR A 14 9.67 4.09 -16.85
CA TYR A 14 10.82 3.25 -16.49
C TYR A 14 10.50 2.40 -15.26
N ASN A 15 10.89 1.12 -15.31
CA ASN A 15 10.82 0.22 -14.16
C ASN A 15 12.18 0.02 -13.47
N ASP A 16 13.28 0.48 -14.10
CA ASP A 16 14.60 0.43 -13.49
C ASP A 16 14.73 1.57 -12.46
N PRO A 17 14.80 1.25 -11.14
CA PRO A 17 14.85 2.27 -10.12
C PRO A 17 16.15 3.10 -10.17
N ALA A 18 17.25 2.59 -10.73
CA ALA A 18 18.45 3.40 -10.93
C ALA A 18 18.21 4.52 -11.94
N LYS A 19 17.44 4.24 -13.01
CA LYS A 19 17.04 5.28 -13.97
C LYS A 19 16.11 6.32 -13.35
N LEU A 20 15.27 5.91 -12.39
CA LEU A 20 14.35 6.83 -11.70
C LEU A 20 15.08 7.86 -10.82
N LEU A 21 16.27 7.54 -10.30
CA LEU A 21 17.13 8.49 -9.59
C LEU A 21 17.63 9.64 -10.48
N GLU A 22 17.75 9.37 -11.78
CA GLU A 22 18.12 10.35 -12.80
C GLU A 22 16.90 11.15 -13.26
N THR A 23 15.80 10.48 -13.63
CA THR A 23 14.62 11.15 -14.20
C THR A 23 13.85 11.97 -13.17
N ARG A 24 13.77 11.49 -11.92
CA ARG A 24 13.11 12.15 -10.78
C ARG A 24 11.68 12.62 -11.06
N VAL A 25 10.99 11.92 -11.95
CA VAL A 25 9.62 12.21 -12.37
C VAL A 25 8.90 10.90 -12.69
N GLY A 26 7.60 10.86 -12.43
CA GLY A 26 6.79 9.67 -12.63
C GLY A 26 5.44 9.76 -11.93
N ARG A 27 4.71 8.66 -11.96
CA ARG A 27 3.45 8.47 -11.21
C ARG A 27 3.68 7.48 -10.07
N CYS A 28 2.63 7.01 -9.43
CA CYS A 28 2.74 6.12 -8.27
C CYS A 28 3.68 4.93 -8.46
N GLY A 29 3.67 4.31 -9.64
CA GLY A 29 4.61 3.26 -10.02
C GLY A 29 6.08 3.63 -9.82
N GLU A 30 6.51 4.72 -10.46
CA GLU A 30 7.89 5.20 -10.35
C GLU A 30 8.24 5.68 -8.94
N TRP A 31 7.33 6.43 -8.30
CA TRP A 31 7.55 6.95 -6.95
C TRP A 31 7.71 5.83 -5.93
N ALA A 32 6.81 4.83 -5.91
CA ALA A 32 6.90 3.69 -5.01
C ALA A 32 8.15 2.85 -5.28
N ASN A 33 8.51 2.62 -6.55
CA ASN A 33 9.69 1.86 -6.93
C ASN A 33 10.99 2.55 -6.48
N CYS A 34 11.13 3.84 -6.78
CA CYS A 34 12.28 4.64 -6.39
C CYS A 34 12.39 4.78 -4.85
N PHE A 35 11.26 4.98 -4.16
CA PHE A 35 11.24 5.03 -2.70
C PHE A 35 11.70 3.71 -2.08
N CYS A 36 11.20 2.57 -2.58
CA CYS A 36 11.64 1.26 -2.11
C CYS A 36 13.16 1.07 -2.25
N LEU A 37 13.75 1.51 -3.36
CA LEU A 37 15.21 1.49 -3.53
C LEU A 37 15.92 2.32 -2.46
N CYS A 38 15.51 3.59 -2.27
CA CYS A 38 16.12 4.48 -1.29
C CYS A 38 16.02 3.93 0.15
N ALA A 39 14.84 3.48 0.56
CA ALA A 39 14.63 2.93 1.89
C ALA A 39 15.44 1.64 2.12
N ARG A 40 15.52 0.75 1.12
CA ARG A 40 16.38 -0.44 1.19
C ARG A 40 17.86 -0.08 1.27
N ALA A 41 18.33 0.93 0.53
CA ALA A 41 19.72 1.39 0.57
C ALA A 41 20.11 1.96 1.94
N LEU A 42 19.16 2.54 2.68
CA LEU A 42 19.32 2.99 4.06
C LEU A 42 19.26 1.86 5.10
N GLY A 43 19.09 0.60 4.67
CA GLY A 43 19.06 -0.56 5.56
C GLY A 43 17.67 -0.89 6.13
N PHE A 44 16.62 -0.18 5.73
CA PHE A 44 15.27 -0.53 6.16
C PHE A 44 14.79 -1.83 5.51
N ARG A 45 13.93 -2.57 6.21
CA ARG A 45 13.14 -3.65 5.61
C ARG A 45 11.91 -3.03 4.97
N VAL A 46 11.72 -3.32 3.69
CA VAL A 46 10.73 -2.65 2.84
C VAL A 46 9.96 -3.68 2.05
N ARG A 47 8.64 -3.48 1.93
CA ARG A 47 7.78 -4.17 0.98
C ARG A 47 7.31 -3.19 -0.07
N HIS A 48 7.23 -3.65 -1.32
CA HIS A 48 6.45 -2.99 -2.35
C HIS A 48 5.01 -3.53 -2.26
N VAL A 49 4.03 -2.64 -2.14
CA VAL A 49 2.63 -3.00 -1.95
C VAL A 49 1.86 -2.69 -3.23
N HIS A 50 1.11 -3.67 -3.70
CA HIS A 50 0.32 -3.58 -4.91
C HIS A 50 -1.17 -3.73 -4.62
N ASP A 51 -1.93 -2.71 -4.98
CA ASP A 51 -3.38 -2.68 -4.95
C ASP A 51 -3.93 -2.89 -6.36
N TRP A 52 -4.80 -3.89 -6.51
CA TRP A 52 -5.42 -4.27 -7.78
C TRP A 52 -6.27 -3.17 -8.43
N THR A 53 -6.59 -2.10 -7.69
CA THR A 53 -7.33 -0.93 -8.19
C THR A 53 -6.40 0.19 -8.69
N ASP A 54 -5.28 -0.19 -9.30
CA ASP A 54 -4.30 0.69 -9.99
C ASP A 54 -3.61 1.68 -9.06
N HIS A 55 -3.07 1.19 -7.94
CA HIS A 55 -2.17 1.98 -7.08
C HIS A 55 -1.09 1.11 -6.46
N VAL A 56 0.04 1.73 -6.12
CA VAL A 56 1.17 1.06 -5.47
C VAL A 56 1.84 2.00 -4.48
N TRP A 57 2.38 1.44 -3.41
CA TRP A 57 3.08 2.17 -2.36
C TRP A 57 4.10 1.25 -1.66
N ALA A 58 4.62 1.67 -0.51
CA ALA A 58 5.58 0.89 0.26
C ALA A 58 5.08 0.59 1.69
N GLU A 59 5.57 -0.50 2.27
CA GLU A 59 5.55 -0.69 3.73
C GLU A 59 6.98 -0.73 4.25
N VAL A 60 7.23 -0.08 5.37
CA VAL A 60 8.54 -0.07 6.05
C VAL A 60 8.38 -0.66 7.44
N TYR A 61 9.19 -1.67 7.76
CA TYR A 61 9.15 -2.29 9.08
C TYR A 61 9.85 -1.40 10.12
N SER A 62 9.19 -1.17 11.25
CA SER A 62 9.67 -0.30 12.32
C SER A 62 9.77 -1.05 13.64
N GLU A 63 11.00 -1.31 14.07
CA GLU A 63 11.28 -1.84 15.43
C GLU A 63 10.84 -0.83 16.50
N ALA A 64 11.15 0.45 16.28
CA ALA A 64 10.85 1.54 17.22
C ALA A 64 9.35 1.77 17.44
N ARG A 65 8.48 1.36 16.50
CA ARG A 65 7.02 1.45 16.63
C ARG A 65 6.37 0.09 16.95
N GLY A 66 7.02 -0.70 17.80
CA GLY A 66 6.48 -1.96 18.31
C GLY A 66 6.68 -3.15 17.37
N GLY A 67 7.69 -3.10 16.50
CA GLY A 67 8.02 -4.20 15.59
C GLY A 67 6.88 -4.51 14.61
N ARG A 68 6.43 -3.52 13.84
CA ARG A 68 5.36 -3.67 12.84
C ARG A 68 5.66 -2.98 11.53
N TRP A 69 4.89 -3.36 10.50
CA TRP A 69 4.91 -2.70 9.20
C TRP A 69 4.14 -1.38 9.27
N LEU A 70 4.75 -0.31 8.76
CA LEU A 70 4.14 1.01 8.60
C LEU A 70 3.81 1.21 7.12
N HIS A 71 2.58 1.65 6.86
CA HIS A 71 2.18 2.17 5.55
C HIS A 71 3.05 3.39 5.18
N VAL A 72 3.55 3.48 3.96
CA VAL A 72 4.23 4.66 3.41
C VAL A 72 3.84 4.88 1.96
N ASP A 73 3.22 6.03 1.67
CA ASP A 73 2.97 6.49 0.30
C ASP A 73 3.81 7.73 0.01
N ALA A 74 4.84 7.56 -0.82
CA ALA A 74 5.74 8.64 -1.22
C ALA A 74 5.07 9.66 -2.15
N CYS A 75 4.00 9.28 -2.87
CA CYS A 75 3.27 10.18 -3.75
C CYS A 75 2.48 11.21 -2.95
N GLU A 76 1.91 10.75 -1.83
CA GLU A 76 1.02 11.54 -0.99
C GLU A 76 1.74 12.09 0.26
N ASN A 77 3.06 11.86 0.38
CA ASN A 77 3.86 12.21 1.55
C ASN A 77 3.22 11.74 2.87
N CYS A 78 2.75 10.50 2.87
CA CYS A 78 1.93 9.93 3.93
C CYS A 78 2.64 8.75 4.59
N VAL A 79 2.61 8.69 5.93
CA VAL A 79 3.15 7.59 6.71
C VAL A 79 2.13 7.17 7.76
N ASP A 80 1.90 5.86 7.86
CA ASP A 80 1.07 5.22 8.88
C ASP A 80 -0.43 5.59 8.83
N GLU A 81 -0.92 5.99 7.66
CA GLU A 81 -2.36 6.22 7.40
C GLU A 81 -2.94 5.19 6.40
N PRO A 82 -3.08 3.91 6.77
CA PRO A 82 -3.48 2.87 5.82
C PRO A 82 -4.92 3.01 5.31
N LEU A 83 -5.80 3.74 6.02
CA LEU A 83 -7.16 4.00 5.55
C LEU A 83 -7.26 5.16 4.55
N LEU A 84 -6.14 5.77 4.13
CA LEU A 84 -6.12 6.84 3.13
C LEU A 84 -6.90 6.46 1.87
N TYR A 85 -6.74 5.23 1.41
CA TYR A 85 -7.32 4.79 0.14
C TYR A 85 -8.83 4.53 0.22
N GLU A 86 -9.28 3.70 1.16
CA GLU A 86 -10.69 3.34 1.24
C GLU A 86 -11.54 4.44 1.90
N ARG A 87 -11.01 5.14 2.90
CA ARG A 87 -11.73 6.20 3.63
C ARG A 87 -11.46 7.58 3.04
N GLY A 88 -10.20 7.93 2.77
CA GLY A 88 -9.86 9.22 2.18
C GLY A 88 -10.31 9.33 0.73
N TRP A 89 -9.88 8.41 -0.12
CA TRP A 89 -10.17 8.46 -1.56
C TRP A 89 -11.46 7.73 -1.95
N GLY A 90 -12.11 7.01 -1.04
CA GLY A 90 -13.31 6.23 -1.36
C GLY A 90 -13.07 5.03 -2.27
N LYS A 91 -11.83 4.52 -2.38
CA LYS A 91 -11.51 3.37 -3.24
C LYS A 91 -12.25 2.11 -2.78
N ARG A 92 -12.77 1.36 -3.74
CA ARG A 92 -13.39 0.04 -3.52
C ARG A 92 -12.37 -1.07 -3.69
N LEU A 93 -11.51 -1.25 -2.70
CA LEU A 93 -10.38 -2.19 -2.73
C LEU A 93 -10.84 -3.65 -2.84
N SER A 94 -9.97 -4.51 -3.38
CA SER A 94 -10.16 -5.97 -3.50
C SER A 94 -8.93 -6.74 -2.99
N TYR A 95 -7.83 -6.70 -3.72
CA TYR A 95 -6.56 -7.36 -3.37
C TYR A 95 -5.48 -6.31 -3.13
N VAL A 96 -4.86 -6.36 -1.95
CA VAL A 96 -3.66 -5.59 -1.63
C VAL A 96 -2.57 -6.54 -1.16
N ILE A 97 -1.55 -6.72 -1.97
CA ILE A 97 -0.49 -7.72 -1.76
C ILE A 97 0.84 -7.02 -1.55
N ALA A 98 1.54 -7.37 -0.47
CA ALA A 98 2.85 -6.83 -0.15
C ALA A 98 3.95 -7.85 -0.50
N LEU A 99 5.01 -7.38 -1.16
CA LEU A 99 6.15 -8.19 -1.62
C LEU A 99 7.46 -7.63 -1.08
N SER A 100 8.33 -8.50 -0.56
CA SER A 100 9.69 -8.15 -0.10
C SER A 100 10.70 -9.25 -0.41
N THR A 101 11.96 -9.02 -0.04
CA THR A 101 13.00 -10.05 -0.03
C THR A 101 12.69 -11.22 0.91
N ASP A 102 11.84 -11.00 1.90
CA ASP A 102 11.53 -11.98 2.94
C ASP A 102 10.29 -12.83 2.58
N GLY A 103 9.52 -12.41 1.57
CA GLY A 103 8.31 -13.13 1.13
C GLY A 103 7.18 -12.24 0.63
N ALA A 104 5.99 -12.81 0.61
CA ALA A 104 4.76 -12.20 0.13
C ALA A 104 3.62 -12.38 1.14
N THR A 105 2.83 -11.33 1.37
CA THR A 105 1.73 -11.32 2.34
C THR A 105 0.51 -10.62 1.76
N ASP A 106 -0.69 -11.18 1.98
CA ASP A 106 -1.94 -10.45 1.74
C ASP A 106 -2.18 -9.49 2.89
N VAL A 107 -2.10 -8.20 2.59
CA VAL A 107 -2.25 -7.12 3.58
C VAL A 107 -3.58 -6.37 3.40
N SER A 108 -4.53 -6.91 2.62
CA SER A 108 -5.80 -6.25 2.29
C SER A 108 -6.54 -5.74 3.53
N ARG A 109 -6.55 -6.53 4.62
CA ARG A 109 -7.20 -6.18 5.89
C ARG A 109 -6.62 -4.94 6.57
N ARG A 110 -5.39 -4.55 6.25
CA ARG A 110 -4.76 -3.33 6.78
C ARG A 110 -5.37 -2.06 6.20
N TYR A 111 -5.83 -2.11 4.95
CA TYR A 111 -6.16 -0.94 4.14
C TYR A 111 -7.67 -0.72 3.98
N VAL A 112 -8.49 -1.51 4.68
CA VAL A 112 -9.96 -1.48 4.62
C VAL A 112 -10.54 -1.31 6.01
N ARG A 113 -11.72 -0.72 6.09
CA ARG A 113 -12.48 -0.59 7.33
C ARG A 113 -13.03 -1.95 7.73
N PRO A 114 -13.20 -2.23 9.03
CA PRO A 114 -13.66 -3.54 9.48
C PRO A 114 -15.06 -3.86 8.95
N ASN A 115 -15.94 -2.85 8.90
CA ASN A 115 -17.33 -2.99 8.46
C ASN A 115 -17.50 -3.15 6.94
N THR A 116 -16.46 -2.96 6.12
CA THR A 116 -16.52 -3.13 4.65
C THR A 116 -15.93 -4.45 4.18
N TRP A 117 -15.39 -5.28 5.08
CA TRP A 117 -14.65 -6.49 4.72
C TRP A 117 -15.48 -7.48 3.89
N GLU A 118 -16.75 -7.66 4.20
CA GLU A 118 -17.64 -8.55 3.42
C GLU A 118 -17.81 -8.06 1.97
N GLU A 119 -17.86 -6.74 1.77
CA GLU A 119 -17.93 -6.21 0.41
C GLU A 119 -16.59 -6.37 -0.34
N VAL A 120 -15.47 -6.31 0.38
CA VAL A 120 -14.14 -6.57 -0.17
C VAL A 120 -14.06 -8.03 -0.64
N LEU A 121 -14.52 -8.98 0.18
CA LEU A 121 -14.63 -10.40 -0.20
C LEU A 121 -15.51 -10.59 -1.45
N GLY A 122 -16.64 -9.89 -1.53
CA GLY A 122 -17.49 -9.91 -2.73
C GLY A 122 -16.81 -9.42 -4.01
N ARG A 123 -15.76 -8.59 -3.92
CA ARG A 123 -14.96 -8.12 -5.06
C ARG A 123 -13.77 -9.02 -5.39
N ARG A 124 -13.45 -10.00 -4.54
CA ARG A 124 -12.29 -10.88 -4.69
C ARG A 124 -12.64 -12.13 -5.50
N THR A 125 -12.79 -11.93 -6.81
CA THR A 125 -13.28 -12.96 -7.75
C THR A 125 -12.21 -13.55 -8.69
N HIS A 126 -10.96 -13.06 -8.65
CA HIS A 126 -9.92 -13.52 -9.57
C HIS A 126 -9.40 -14.92 -9.26
N LEU A 127 -9.42 -15.34 -8.00
CA LEU A 127 -8.99 -16.65 -7.53
C LEU A 127 -9.60 -16.95 -6.16
N MET A 128 -9.69 -18.24 -5.83
CA MET A 128 -10.16 -18.69 -4.52
C MET A 128 -9.15 -18.34 -3.41
N GLU A 129 -9.63 -17.91 -2.26
CA GLU A 129 -8.78 -17.54 -1.12
C GLU A 129 -7.76 -18.63 -0.71
N PRO A 130 -8.11 -19.93 -0.63
CA PRO A 130 -7.12 -20.96 -0.30
C PRO A 130 -5.99 -21.08 -1.33
N ILE A 131 -6.29 -20.82 -2.61
CA ILE A 131 -5.29 -20.85 -3.70
C ILE A 131 -4.34 -19.67 -3.55
N LEU A 132 -4.87 -18.45 -3.32
CA LEU A 132 -4.05 -17.27 -3.06
C LEU A 132 -3.11 -17.49 -1.86
N GLN A 133 -3.66 -17.97 -0.74
CA GLN A 133 -2.88 -18.26 0.46
C GLN A 133 -1.81 -19.34 0.23
N GLY A 134 -2.09 -20.35 -0.60
CA GLY A 134 -1.10 -21.34 -1.02
C GLY A 134 0.03 -20.72 -1.85
N MET A 135 -0.30 -19.86 -2.81
CA MET A 135 0.67 -19.17 -3.66
C MET A 135 1.59 -18.24 -2.86
N LEU A 136 1.04 -17.45 -1.95
CA LEU A 136 1.79 -16.54 -1.08
C LEU A 136 2.74 -17.31 -0.15
N ARG A 137 2.26 -18.37 0.50
CA ARG A 137 3.13 -19.27 1.30
C ARG A 137 4.27 -19.87 0.47
N GLY A 138 3.99 -20.28 -0.77
CA GLY A 138 5.01 -20.77 -1.70
C GLY A 138 6.07 -19.72 -2.06
N LEU A 139 5.64 -18.47 -2.32
CA LEU A 139 6.56 -17.34 -2.57
C LEU A 139 7.45 -17.06 -1.36
N THR A 140 6.86 -17.02 -0.16
CA THR A 140 7.57 -16.81 1.09
C THR A 140 8.58 -17.93 1.36
N ALA A 141 8.19 -19.20 1.21
CA ALA A 141 9.09 -20.33 1.36
C ALA A 141 10.29 -20.27 0.39
N ARG A 142 10.05 -19.91 -0.88
CA ARG A 142 11.13 -19.76 -1.88
C ARG A 142 12.09 -18.61 -1.53
N SER A 143 11.57 -17.52 -0.99
CA SER A 143 12.36 -16.34 -0.59
C SER A 143 13.27 -16.67 0.58
N ARG A 144 12.81 -17.49 1.52
CA ARG A 144 13.54 -17.87 2.74
C ARG A 144 14.37 -19.16 2.63
N ARG A 145 14.43 -19.78 1.45
CA ARG A 145 15.07 -21.10 1.25
C ARG A 145 16.56 -21.16 1.61
N ARG A 146 17.27 -20.03 1.48
CA ARG A 146 18.73 -19.93 1.74
C ARG A 146 19.06 -19.31 3.10
N MET A 147 18.06 -18.92 3.88
CA MET A 147 18.27 -18.34 5.20
C MET A 147 18.68 -19.41 6.22
N SER A 148 19.22 -19.00 7.36
CA SER A 148 19.42 -19.90 8.49
C SER A 148 18.08 -20.29 9.14
N GLU A 149 18.11 -21.33 9.97
CA GLU A 149 16.93 -21.72 10.75
C GLU A 149 16.52 -20.63 11.76
N ALA A 150 17.48 -20.00 12.42
CA ALA A 150 17.23 -18.91 13.36
C ALA A 150 16.55 -17.70 12.67
N GLU A 151 17.01 -17.31 11.49
CA GLU A 151 16.37 -16.23 10.72
C GLU A 151 14.95 -16.60 10.28
N ARG A 152 14.73 -17.84 9.83
CA ARG A 152 13.38 -18.33 9.48
C ARG A 152 12.44 -18.30 10.68
N ALA A 153 12.90 -18.76 11.85
CA ALA A 153 12.11 -18.77 13.07
C ALA A 153 11.75 -17.35 13.51
N ARG A 154 12.71 -16.42 13.48
CA ARG A 154 12.45 -15.00 13.78
C ARG A 154 11.39 -14.42 12.85
N LEU A 155 11.54 -14.63 11.53
CA LEU A 155 10.58 -14.12 10.55
C LEU A 155 9.19 -14.77 10.69
N ALA A 156 9.11 -16.04 11.08
CA ALA A 156 7.83 -16.71 11.34
C ALA A 156 7.08 -16.06 12.52
N LEU A 157 7.78 -15.72 13.61
CA LEU A 157 7.19 -15.00 14.74
C LEU A 157 6.69 -13.60 14.36
N GLU A 158 7.40 -12.92 13.45
CA GLU A 158 6.94 -11.63 12.91
C GLU A 158 5.71 -11.78 12.02
N ASP A 159 5.66 -12.81 11.18
CA ASP A 159 4.50 -13.11 10.34
C ASP A 159 3.28 -13.44 11.19
N GLU A 160 3.43 -14.25 12.25
CA GLU A 160 2.36 -14.58 13.20
C GLU A 160 1.80 -13.32 13.86
N ARG A 161 2.67 -12.45 14.38
CA ARG A 161 2.26 -11.16 14.95
C ARG A 161 1.55 -10.27 13.94
N GLU A 162 1.99 -10.27 12.69
CA GLU A 162 1.29 -9.55 11.62
C GLU A 162 -0.09 -10.15 11.33
N GLN A 163 -0.23 -11.48 11.29
CA GLN A 163 -1.53 -12.12 11.08
C GLN A 163 -2.50 -11.83 12.23
N GLU A 164 -2.02 -11.79 13.47
CA GLU A 164 -2.81 -11.35 14.63
C GLU A 164 -3.26 -9.90 14.48
N GLU A 165 -2.36 -8.99 14.11
CA GLU A 165 -2.69 -7.58 13.84
C GLU A 165 -3.76 -7.44 12.74
N LEU A 166 -3.60 -8.16 11.63
CA LEU A 166 -4.54 -8.13 10.51
C LEU A 166 -5.89 -8.77 10.87
N ALA A 167 -5.91 -9.79 11.73
CA ALA A 167 -7.15 -10.40 12.22
C ALA A 167 -7.88 -9.47 13.19
N LEU A 168 -7.15 -8.85 14.12
CA LEU A 168 -7.69 -7.87 15.05
C LEU A 168 -8.24 -6.64 14.34
N ARG A 169 -7.62 -6.19 13.25
CA ARG A 169 -8.18 -5.10 12.43
C ARG A 169 -9.58 -5.39 11.91
N LEU A 170 -10.01 -6.65 11.79
CA LEU A 170 -11.37 -6.98 11.42
C LEU A 170 -12.29 -7.19 12.62
N SER A 171 -11.74 -7.40 13.83
CA SER A 171 -12.55 -7.37 15.04
C SER A 171 -12.80 -5.91 15.41
N GLY A 172 -14.06 -5.54 15.68
CA GLY A 172 -14.44 -4.18 16.08
C GLY A 172 -13.71 -3.66 17.33
N ASP A 173 -12.96 -4.51 18.03
CA ASP A 173 -12.19 -4.21 19.23
C ASP A 173 -10.86 -3.47 18.95
N PHE A 174 -10.25 -3.67 17.77
CA PHE A 174 -9.03 -2.92 17.39
C PHE A 174 -9.36 -1.49 17.01
N ASP A 175 -10.55 -1.31 16.43
CA ASP A 175 -11.13 0.00 16.15
C ASP A 175 -11.23 0.81 17.43
N ALA A 176 -11.66 0.27 18.58
CA ALA A 176 -11.85 1.09 19.80
C ALA A 176 -10.61 1.87 20.30
N LYS A 177 -9.38 1.34 20.15
CA LYS A 177 -8.16 1.98 20.67
C LYS A 177 -7.40 2.85 19.66
N GLN A 178 -7.51 2.59 18.36
CA GLN A 178 -7.01 3.51 17.31
C GLN A 178 -8.10 4.48 16.81
N HIS A 179 -9.39 4.16 16.99
CA HIS A 179 -10.55 5.03 16.75
C HIS A 179 -10.35 6.36 17.46
N GLU A 180 -10.05 6.35 18.75
CA GLU A 180 -9.96 7.59 19.54
C GLU A 180 -8.86 8.55 19.02
N GLN A 181 -7.82 8.04 18.36
CA GLN A 181 -6.73 8.87 17.81
C GLN A 181 -6.93 9.26 16.33
N GLN A 182 -7.70 8.50 15.55
CA GLN A 182 -7.84 8.70 14.08
C GLN A 182 -9.26 9.00 13.57
N GLN A 183 -10.31 8.92 14.40
CA GLN A 183 -11.71 9.19 14.00
C GLN A 183 -12.12 10.68 14.05
N GLY A 184 -11.25 11.60 14.45
CA GLY A 184 -11.55 13.04 14.40
C GLY A 184 -10.93 13.80 13.22
N ARG A 185 -9.92 13.22 12.56
CA ARG A 185 -9.15 13.92 11.52
C ARG A 185 -9.66 13.50 10.13
N PRO A 186 -10.17 14.44 9.31
CA PRO A 186 -10.53 14.13 7.93
C PRO A 186 -9.28 13.64 7.19
N LEU A 187 -9.38 12.46 6.56
CA LEU A 187 -8.37 12.02 5.60
C LEU A 187 -8.66 12.72 4.28
N PRO A 188 -7.63 13.27 3.62
CA PRO A 188 -7.84 13.96 2.35
C PRO A 188 -8.22 12.96 1.26
N GLY A 189 -8.89 13.45 0.23
CA GLY A 189 -8.88 12.79 -1.06
C GLY A 189 -7.47 12.76 -1.66
N ARG A 190 -7.35 12.16 -2.83
CA ARG A 190 -6.11 12.08 -3.57
C ARG A 190 -5.60 13.49 -3.89
N THR A 191 -4.33 13.73 -3.61
CA THR A 191 -3.70 15.02 -3.88
C THR A 191 -2.87 15.00 -5.16
N THR A 192 -2.52 13.81 -5.66
CA THR A 192 -1.73 13.63 -6.89
C THR A 192 -2.55 13.30 -8.13
N GLY A 193 -2.04 13.70 -9.31
CA GLY A 193 -2.71 13.52 -10.60
C GLY A 193 -3.65 14.69 -10.96
N SER A 194 -4.10 14.73 -12.22
CA SER A 194 -4.96 15.82 -12.70
C SER A 194 -6.32 15.81 -11.98
N ALA A 195 -6.94 16.99 -11.82
CA ALA A 195 -8.26 17.11 -11.20
C ALA A 195 -9.32 16.28 -11.94
N GLU A 196 -9.26 16.24 -13.28
CA GLU A 196 -10.13 15.40 -14.11
C GLU A 196 -9.96 13.91 -13.78
N TRP A 197 -8.72 13.43 -13.69
CA TRP A 197 -8.42 12.03 -13.35
C TRP A 197 -8.95 11.65 -11.97
N ARG A 198 -8.73 12.51 -10.98
CA ARG A 198 -9.21 12.31 -9.61
C ARG A 198 -10.75 12.27 -9.55
N ARG A 199 -11.42 13.21 -10.22
CA ARG A 199 -12.89 13.30 -10.30
C ARG A 199 -13.49 12.09 -11.00
N ALA A 200 -12.92 11.68 -12.13
CA ALA A 200 -13.39 10.53 -12.90
C ALA A 200 -13.33 9.21 -12.10
N ARG A 201 -12.43 9.13 -11.13
CA ARG A 201 -12.25 7.97 -10.24
C ARG A 201 -12.97 8.11 -8.90
N GLY A 202 -13.61 9.25 -8.63
CA GLY A 202 -14.24 9.53 -7.34
C GLY A 202 -13.26 9.69 -6.19
N GLU A 203 -11.98 9.98 -6.48
CA GLU A 203 -10.88 10.01 -5.50
C GLU A 203 -10.71 11.39 -4.84
N LEU A 204 -11.65 12.33 -4.99
CA LEU A 204 -11.58 13.68 -4.40
C LEU A 204 -11.82 13.69 -2.88
N GLY A 205 -12.39 12.62 -2.32
CA GLY A 205 -12.74 12.53 -0.90
C GLY A 205 -13.99 13.32 -0.52
N SER A 206 -14.35 13.28 0.75
CA SER A 206 -15.61 13.85 1.28
C SER A 206 -15.52 15.35 1.63
N CYS A 207 -14.34 15.96 1.51
CA CYS A 207 -14.09 17.36 1.82
C CYS A 207 -13.40 18.05 0.65
N ASP A 208 -14.14 18.37 -0.41
CA ASP A 208 -13.83 19.58 -1.18
C ASP A 208 -14.76 20.69 -0.64
N PRO A 209 -14.25 21.73 0.04
CA PRO A 209 -14.93 23.00 -0.03
C PRO A 209 -14.87 23.43 -1.50
N GLU A 210 -16.01 23.87 -2.03
CA GLU A 210 -16.09 24.51 -3.34
C GLU A 210 -14.86 25.41 -3.55
N GLU A 211 -14.19 25.23 -4.69
CA GLU A 211 -13.03 26.01 -5.11
C GLU A 211 -13.38 27.50 -5.03
N GLY A 212 -13.03 28.14 -3.91
CA GLY A 212 -12.92 29.57 -3.82
C GLY A 212 -11.69 29.97 -4.63
N GLU A 213 -11.94 30.55 -5.79
CA GLU A 213 -10.97 31.29 -6.61
C GLU A 213 -9.99 32.04 -5.69
N ARG A 214 -8.71 31.69 -5.77
CA ARG A 214 -7.64 32.58 -5.31
C ARG A 214 -6.94 33.10 -6.54
N GLU A 215 -7.19 34.37 -6.80
CA GLU A 215 -6.43 35.26 -7.69
C GLU A 215 -4.92 35.23 -7.37
#